data_AF-A0A5B1QNN0-F1
#
_entry.id   AF-A0A5B1QNN0-F1
#
_cell.length_a   1.000
_cell.length_b   1.000
_cell.length_c   1.000
_cell.angle_alpha   90.00
_cell.angle_beta   90.00
_cell.angle_gamma   90.00
#
_symmetry.space_group_name_H-M   'P 1'
#
loop_
_entity.id
_entity.type
_entity.pdbx_description
1 polymer ?
#
loop_
_entity_poly.entity_id
_entity_poly.type
_entity_poly.pdbx_seq_one_letter_code
_entity_poly.pdbx_strand_id
1 'polypeptide(L)'
;MCAKVLEDEQGIKPDYDLFFNFCLNYPSDDARRVYCLPHVDWKNIALGVCLVFVHGMFNDKERAWLVLWEAGVIIQVPPGVFVAYPSSLFLHFNFDRFLIVTTPDGQLPTPETVEYLDGRDGRRSSVWFTQATLVQTAELGYMTVDMAKAAGLSGKCDKDQLIASGIFSTI
;
A
#
# COMPACT_ATOMS: atom_id res chain seq x y z
N MET A 1 10.62 3.23 15.53
CA MET A 1 11.74 4.21 15.57
C MET A 1 11.13 5.61 15.45
N CYS A 2 11.51 6.58 16.30
CA CYS A 2 10.90 7.91 16.27
C CYS A 2 11.56 8.81 15.21
N ALA A 3 10.80 9.75 14.63
CA ALA A 3 11.25 10.60 13.53
C ALA A 3 12.57 11.33 13.82
N LYS A 4 12.72 11.80 15.06
CA LYS A 4 13.92 12.48 15.55
C LYS A 4 15.18 11.61 15.52
N VAL A 5 15.07 10.32 15.85
CA VAL A 5 16.23 9.40 15.83
C VAL A 5 16.70 9.15 14.39
N LEU A 6 15.78 9.06 13.43
CA LEU A 6 16.14 8.91 12.01
C LEU A 6 16.82 10.17 11.45
N GLU A 7 16.37 11.35 11.87
CA GLU A 7 17.02 12.60 11.52
C GLU A 7 18.42 12.70 12.15
N ASP A 8 18.52 12.50 13.46
CA ASP A 8 19.76 12.69 14.21
C ASP A 8 20.84 11.66 13.81
N GLU A 9 20.47 10.40 13.54
CA GLU A 9 21.43 9.33 13.24
C GLU A 9 21.69 9.13 11.74
N GLN A 10 20.70 9.40 10.88
CA GLN A 10 20.76 9.06 9.45
C GLN A 10 20.57 10.27 8.52
N GLY A 11 20.26 11.46 9.06
CA GLY A 11 19.98 12.65 8.26
C GLY A 11 18.70 12.54 7.42
N ILE A 12 17.83 11.57 7.71
CA ILE A 12 16.60 11.34 6.94
C ILE A 12 15.48 12.14 7.58
N LYS A 13 14.85 13.02 6.80
CA LYS A 13 13.66 13.76 7.21
C LYS A 13 12.41 13.22 6.51
N PRO A 14 11.30 13.05 7.24
CA PRO A 14 10.02 12.71 6.63
C PRO A 14 9.36 13.96 6.05
N ASP A 15 8.67 13.81 4.93
CA ASP A 15 7.87 14.89 4.34
C ASP A 15 6.68 15.29 5.23
N TYR A 16 6.25 14.38 6.12
CA TYR A 16 5.09 14.54 7.00
C TYR A 16 5.45 14.46 8.50
N ASP A 17 6.60 15.02 8.90
CA ASP A 17 7.06 15.14 10.29
C ASP A 17 6.88 13.86 11.15
N LEU A 18 5.85 13.78 11.99
CA LEU A 18 5.57 12.60 12.83
C LEU A 18 5.27 11.32 12.03
N PHE A 19 4.98 11.43 10.73
CA PHE A 19 4.46 10.34 9.93
C PHE A 19 5.43 9.92 8.81
N PHE A 20 6.51 9.23 9.17
CA PHE A 20 7.43 8.54 8.24
C PHE A 20 6.77 7.47 7.35
N ASN A 21 5.56 7.06 7.73
CA ASN A 21 4.86 5.87 7.29
C ASN A 21 3.48 6.23 6.75
N PHE A 22 3.39 7.41 6.11
CA PHE A 22 2.14 8.01 5.71
C PHE A 22 2.27 8.71 4.37
N CYS A 23 1.23 8.59 3.55
CA CYS A 23 1.14 9.30 2.28
C CYS A 23 -0.28 9.85 2.08
N LEU A 24 -0.35 11.10 1.63
CA LEU A 24 -1.58 11.72 1.13
C LEU A 24 -1.55 11.71 -0.39
N ASN A 25 -2.61 11.16 -0.98
CA ASN A 25 -2.80 11.15 -2.41
C ASN A 25 -4.00 12.03 -2.75
N TYR A 26 -3.75 13.12 -3.45
CA TYR A 26 -4.74 14.15 -3.75
C TYR A 26 -4.58 14.65 -5.20
N PRO A 27 -5.67 14.94 -5.93
CA PRO A 27 -5.59 15.53 -7.27
C PRO A 27 -4.92 16.90 -7.28
N SER A 28 -3.88 17.11 -8.09
CA SER A 28 -3.23 18.41 -8.30
C SER A 28 -3.36 18.89 -9.74
N ASP A 29 -2.85 20.10 -10.02
CA ASP A 29 -2.78 20.62 -11.39
C ASP A 29 -1.94 19.71 -12.30
N ASP A 30 -0.87 19.12 -11.75
CA ASP A 30 0.03 18.19 -12.44
C ASP A 30 -0.52 16.76 -12.48
N ALA A 31 -1.27 16.34 -11.46
CA ALA A 31 -1.83 15.00 -11.32
C ALA A 31 -3.33 15.08 -11.05
N ARG A 32 -4.11 15.30 -12.12
CA ARG A 32 -5.57 15.51 -12.03
C ARG A 32 -6.34 14.32 -11.49
N ARG A 33 -5.75 13.13 -11.49
CA ARG A 33 -6.34 11.88 -11.02
C ARG A 33 -5.40 11.19 -10.05
N VAL A 34 -5.97 10.68 -8.97
CA VAL A 34 -5.24 9.81 -8.06
C VAL A 34 -5.47 8.36 -8.45
N TYR A 35 -4.48 7.78 -9.11
CA TYR A 35 -4.46 6.35 -9.41
C TYR A 35 -3.07 5.76 -9.23
N CYS A 36 -2.98 4.44 -9.18
CA CYS A 36 -1.72 3.73 -9.06
C CYS A 36 -1.64 2.63 -10.11
N LEU A 37 -0.53 2.60 -10.84
CA LEU A 37 -0.24 1.53 -11.80
C LEU A 37 0.07 0.23 -11.05
N PRO A 38 0.00 -0.94 -11.72
CA PRO A 38 0.39 -2.22 -11.11
C PRO A 38 1.78 -2.16 -10.50
N HIS A 39 1.87 -2.40 -9.19
CA HIS A 39 3.12 -2.39 -8.43
C HIS A 39 3.02 -3.26 -7.16
N VAL A 40 4.16 -3.45 -6.51
CA VAL A 40 4.27 -4.04 -5.17
C VAL A 40 4.98 -3.03 -4.30
N ASP A 41 4.51 -2.83 -3.06
CA ASP A 41 5.21 -2.00 -2.08
C ASP A 41 6.37 -2.78 -1.45
N TRP A 42 7.34 -3.19 -2.26
CA TRP A 42 8.43 -4.08 -1.86
C TRP A 42 9.33 -3.52 -0.74
N LYS A 43 9.19 -2.23 -0.42
CA LYS A 43 9.88 -1.57 0.70
C LYS A 43 9.12 -1.68 2.03
N ASN A 44 7.85 -2.07 2.01
CA ASN A 44 7.07 -2.29 3.22
C ASN A 44 7.42 -3.64 3.85
N ILE A 45 7.25 -3.74 5.17
CA ILE A 45 7.49 -5.00 5.88
C ILE A 45 6.49 -6.07 5.45
N ALA A 46 7.01 -7.23 5.04
CA ALA A 46 6.23 -8.38 4.58
C ALA A 46 5.16 -8.87 5.58
N LEU A 47 5.43 -8.73 6.88
CA LEU A 47 4.51 -9.12 7.96
C LEU A 47 3.49 -8.04 8.32
N GLY A 48 3.60 -6.85 7.73
CA GLY A 48 2.71 -5.72 7.98
C GLY A 48 1.58 -5.62 6.96
N VAL A 49 0.73 -4.61 7.16
CA VAL A 49 -0.33 -4.24 6.22
C VAL A 49 -0.23 -2.76 5.90
N CYS A 50 -0.62 -2.41 4.67
CA CYS A 50 -1.05 -1.04 4.37
C CYS A 50 -2.48 -0.87 4.82
N LEU A 51 -2.75 0.27 5.46
CA LEU A 51 -4.09 0.73 5.75
C LEU A 51 -4.39 1.92 4.83
N VAL A 52 -5.36 1.77 3.94
CA VAL A 52 -5.78 2.81 3.01
C VAL A 52 -7.14 3.33 3.45
N PHE A 53 -7.22 4.62 3.72
CA PHE A 53 -8.48 5.33 3.85
C PHE A 53 -8.82 6.03 2.54
N VAL A 54 -9.88 5.60 1.87
CA VAL A 54 -10.34 6.22 0.61
C VAL A 54 -11.41 7.25 0.94
N HIS A 55 -11.29 8.45 0.39
CA HIS A 55 -12.23 9.55 0.62
C HIS A 55 -12.37 10.42 -0.63
N GLY A 56 -13.37 11.31 -0.67
CA GLY A 56 -13.67 12.11 -1.86
C GLY A 56 -15.14 12.03 -2.27
N MET A 57 -15.46 12.57 -3.45
CA MET A 57 -16.81 12.56 -4.01
C MET A 57 -16.83 11.87 -5.37
N PHE A 58 -16.88 10.54 -5.38
CA PHE A 58 -16.87 9.72 -6.59
C PHE A 58 -17.92 8.60 -6.50
N ASN A 59 -18.28 8.02 -7.65
CA ASN A 59 -19.14 6.83 -7.72
C ASN A 59 -18.29 5.55 -7.63
N ASP A 60 -18.28 4.92 -6.46
CA ASP A 60 -17.50 3.71 -6.19
C ASP A 60 -18.03 2.46 -6.91
N LYS A 61 -19.22 2.51 -7.51
CA LYS A 61 -19.73 1.44 -8.38
C LYS A 61 -19.09 1.44 -9.76
N GLU A 62 -18.37 2.49 -10.11
CA GLU A 62 -17.74 2.64 -11.44
C GLU A 62 -16.21 2.64 -11.37
N ARG A 63 -15.62 2.92 -10.20
CA ARG A 63 -14.19 3.18 -10.05
C ARG A 63 -13.70 3.02 -8.61
N ALA A 64 -12.41 3.28 -8.42
CA ALA A 64 -11.68 3.19 -7.16
C ALA A 64 -11.64 1.76 -6.59
N TRP A 65 -11.66 0.75 -7.47
CA TRP A 65 -11.55 -0.63 -7.04
C TRP A 65 -10.10 -1.01 -6.80
N LEU A 66 -9.85 -1.83 -5.78
CA LEU A 66 -8.53 -2.37 -5.51
C LEU A 66 -8.42 -3.76 -6.13
N VAL A 67 -7.42 -3.94 -6.99
CA VAL A 67 -7.09 -5.26 -7.54
C VAL A 67 -5.93 -5.84 -6.75
N LEU A 68 -6.10 -7.06 -6.26
CA LEU A 68 -5.03 -7.87 -5.65
C LEU A 68 -4.82 -9.08 -6.54
N TRP A 69 -3.76 -9.05 -7.35
CA TRP A 69 -3.61 -9.94 -8.50
C TRP A 69 -3.45 -11.41 -8.12
N GLU A 70 -2.48 -11.75 -7.26
CA GLU A 70 -2.24 -13.14 -6.87
C GLU A 70 -3.36 -13.69 -5.96
N ALA A 71 -4.13 -12.81 -5.30
CA ALA A 71 -5.33 -13.19 -4.57
C ALA A 71 -6.54 -13.42 -5.49
N GLY A 72 -6.46 -13.02 -6.76
CA GLY A 72 -7.54 -13.19 -7.74
C GLY A 72 -8.81 -12.39 -7.42
N VAL A 73 -8.69 -11.30 -6.66
CA VAL A 73 -9.84 -10.50 -6.21
C VAL A 73 -9.79 -9.06 -6.70
N ILE A 74 -10.97 -8.53 -6.98
CA ILE A 74 -11.23 -7.12 -7.20
C ILE A 74 -12.20 -6.65 -6.12
N ILE A 75 -11.81 -5.62 -5.38
CA ILE A 75 -12.54 -5.14 -4.21
C ILE A 75 -13.06 -3.74 -4.53
N GLN A 76 -14.38 -3.56 -4.49
CA GLN A 76 -14.98 -2.24 -4.53
C GLN A 76 -14.64 -1.48 -3.25
N VAL A 77 -14.15 -0.23 -3.37
CA VAL A 77 -13.76 0.59 -2.21
C VAL A 77 -14.56 1.90 -2.18
N PRO A 78 -15.66 1.96 -1.41
CA PRO A 78 -16.45 3.17 -1.24
C PRO A 78 -15.69 4.32 -0.57
N PRO A 79 -16.09 5.58 -0.80
CA PRO A 79 -15.60 6.70 -0.01
C PRO A 79 -15.98 6.52 1.48
N GLY A 80 -15.03 6.80 2.37
CA GLY A 80 -15.19 6.63 3.82
C GLY A 80 -14.76 5.25 4.35
N VAL A 81 -14.24 4.37 3.50
CA VAL A 81 -13.83 3.02 3.88
C VAL A 81 -12.32 2.94 4.14
N PHE A 82 -11.98 2.14 5.16
CA PHE A 82 -10.64 1.66 5.41
C PHE A 82 -10.45 0.27 4.80
N VAL A 83 -9.36 0.09 4.05
CA VAL A 83 -8.96 -1.20 3.50
C VAL A 83 -7.57 -1.55 4.01
N ALA A 84 -7.43 -2.72 4.62
CA ALA A 84 -6.16 -3.25 5.07
C ALA A 84 -5.73 -4.44 4.20
N TYR A 85 -4.51 -4.41 3.67
CA TYR A 85 -3.97 -5.51 2.85
C TYR A 85 -2.43 -5.57 2.91
N PRO A 86 -1.82 -6.76 2.73
CA PRO A 86 -0.37 -6.91 2.77
C PRO A 86 0.26 -6.46 1.45
N SER A 87 0.47 -5.15 1.32
CA SER A 87 0.83 -4.50 0.05
C SER A 87 2.21 -4.87 -0.51
N SER A 88 3.10 -5.41 0.33
CA SER A 88 4.41 -5.94 -0.06
C SER A 88 4.35 -7.36 -0.62
N LEU A 89 3.23 -8.08 -0.43
CA LEU A 89 3.07 -9.48 -0.86
C LEU A 89 2.31 -9.62 -2.17
N PHE A 90 1.41 -8.68 -2.46
CA PHE A 90 0.55 -8.73 -3.65
C PHE A 90 0.89 -7.64 -4.64
N LEU A 91 0.94 -8.01 -5.93
CA LEU A 91 0.84 -7.06 -7.02
C LEU A 91 -0.54 -6.44 -6.95
N HIS A 92 -0.57 -5.12 -6.80
CA HIS A 92 -1.80 -4.39 -6.61
C HIS A 92 -1.79 -3.06 -7.34
N PHE A 93 -3.00 -2.58 -7.60
CA PHE A 93 -3.27 -1.30 -8.23
C PHE A 93 -4.69 -0.90 -7.87
N ASN A 94 -4.91 0.42 -7.83
CA ASN A 94 -6.28 0.88 -7.94
C ASN A 94 -6.63 0.92 -9.42
N PHE A 95 -7.83 0.48 -9.67
CA PHE A 95 -8.29 0.18 -10.99
C PHE A 95 -9.54 0.98 -11.26
N ASP A 96 -9.36 1.91 -12.20
CA ASP A 96 -10.45 2.65 -12.79
C ASP A 96 -10.49 2.45 -14.31
N ARG A 97 -9.68 1.52 -14.83
CA ARG A 97 -9.31 1.45 -16.24
C ARG A 97 -9.28 0.02 -16.78
N PHE A 98 -10.47 -0.56 -16.87
CA PHE A 98 -11.00 -1.19 -18.08
C PHE A 98 -12.50 -0.91 -18.01
N LEU A 99 -13.09 -0.79 -19.19
CA LEU A 99 -14.51 -0.60 -19.40
C LEU A 99 -15.30 -1.67 -18.61
N ILE A 100 -15.73 -1.37 -17.38
CA ILE A 100 -16.95 -1.98 -16.82
C ILE A 100 -18.00 -0.90 -16.90
N VAL A 101 -19.02 -1.22 -17.65
CA VAL A 101 -19.90 -0.25 -18.23
C VAL A 101 -21.27 -0.84 -18.11
N THR A 102 -22.04 -0.20 -17.26
CA THR A 102 -23.46 -0.44 -17.08
C THR A 102 -24.11 0.90 -17.33
N THR A 103 -25.02 0.96 -18.28
CA THR A 103 -25.93 2.10 -18.41
C THR A 103 -26.85 2.14 -17.18
N PRO A 104 -27.53 3.26 -16.85
CA PRO A 104 -28.48 3.32 -15.73
C PRO A 104 -29.58 2.23 -15.76
N ASP A 105 -29.85 1.66 -16.94
CA ASP A 105 -30.77 0.55 -17.23
C ASP A 105 -30.09 -0.84 -17.31
N GLY A 106 -28.79 -0.94 -17.04
CA GLY A 106 -28.05 -2.21 -16.94
C GLY A 106 -27.62 -2.82 -18.28
N GLN A 107 -27.68 -2.08 -19.38
CA GLN A 107 -27.20 -2.50 -20.70
C GLN A 107 -25.69 -2.34 -20.84
N LEU A 108 -25.11 -3.11 -21.76
CA LEU A 108 -23.72 -2.93 -22.21
C LEU A 108 -23.65 -1.65 -23.05
N PRO A 109 -22.62 -0.82 -22.90
CA PRO A 109 -22.50 0.40 -23.68
C PRO A 109 -22.05 0.09 -25.11
N THR A 110 -22.19 1.11 -25.92
CA THR A 110 -21.73 1.16 -27.31
C THR A 110 -20.68 2.26 -27.46
N PRO A 111 -19.94 2.31 -28.57
CA PRO A 111 -19.02 3.42 -28.86
C PRO A 111 -19.66 4.81 -28.82
N GLU A 112 -20.97 4.89 -29.04
CA GLU A 112 -21.75 6.12 -29.05
C GLU A 112 -22.24 6.54 -27.65
N THR A 113 -22.23 5.62 -26.69
CA THR A 113 -22.78 5.82 -25.32
C THR A 113 -21.72 5.76 -24.24
N VAL A 114 -20.45 5.51 -24.60
CA VAL A 114 -19.33 5.53 -23.66
C VAL A 114 -18.96 6.97 -23.28
N GLU A 115 -18.97 7.26 -21.98
CA GLU A 115 -18.39 8.47 -21.43
C GLU A 115 -17.02 8.17 -20.82
N TYR A 116 -16.00 8.93 -21.23
CA TYR A 116 -14.67 8.82 -20.65
C TYR A 116 -14.60 9.62 -19.36
N LEU A 117 -14.13 8.98 -18.30
CA LEU A 117 -13.85 9.65 -17.04
C LEU A 117 -12.65 10.58 -17.21
N ASP A 118 -12.85 11.88 -17.01
CA ASP A 118 -11.82 12.93 -17.13
C ASP A 118 -10.77 12.88 -15.99
N GLY A 119 -10.99 12.00 -15.01
CA GLY A 119 -10.11 11.73 -13.88
C GLY A 119 -10.22 12.73 -12.73
N ARG A 120 -11.12 13.72 -12.78
CA ARG A 120 -11.28 14.79 -11.75
C ARG A 120 -12.36 14.50 -10.71
N ASP A 121 -12.78 13.26 -10.62
CA ASP A 121 -13.83 12.74 -9.73
C ASP A 121 -13.55 12.88 -8.22
N GLY A 122 -12.48 13.57 -7.83
CA GLY A 122 -12.24 13.92 -6.44
C GLY A 122 -11.87 12.75 -5.54
N ARG A 123 -11.57 11.56 -6.09
CA ARG A 123 -11.01 10.43 -5.32
C ARG A 123 -9.68 10.83 -4.70
N ARG A 124 -9.52 10.52 -3.42
CA ARG A 124 -8.35 10.81 -2.58
C ARG A 124 -8.07 9.61 -1.68
N SER A 125 -6.85 9.52 -1.18
CA SER A 125 -6.57 8.56 -0.12
C SER A 125 -5.49 9.00 0.84
N SER A 126 -5.65 8.56 2.07
CA SER A 126 -4.62 8.59 3.10
C SER A 126 -4.13 7.16 3.29
N VAL A 127 -2.82 6.92 3.24
CA VAL A 127 -2.25 5.58 3.32
C VAL A 127 -1.27 5.53 4.47
N TRP A 128 -1.48 4.61 5.39
CA TRP A 128 -0.52 4.25 6.42
C TRP A 128 0.15 2.94 6.05
N PHE A 129 1.46 2.89 6.18
CA PHE A 129 2.25 1.73 5.85
C PHE A 129 3.37 1.56 6.87
N THR A 130 4.15 0.50 6.77
CA THR A 130 5.34 0.35 7.61
C THR A 130 6.49 -0.10 6.74
N GLN A 131 7.46 0.80 6.54
CA GLN A 131 8.68 0.43 5.81
C GLN A 131 9.46 -0.61 6.61
N ALA A 132 10.02 -1.60 5.90
CA ALA A 132 10.85 -2.65 6.51
C ALA A 132 12.08 -2.07 7.23
N THR A 133 12.60 -0.93 6.76
CA THR A 133 13.73 -0.21 7.36
C THR A 133 13.45 0.32 8.77
N LEU A 134 12.17 0.48 9.14
CA LEU A 134 11.77 0.96 10.47
C LEU A 134 11.48 -0.16 11.46
N VAL A 135 11.46 -1.40 10.98
CA VAL A 135 11.23 -2.58 11.80
C VAL A 135 12.56 -3.30 11.94
N GLN A 136 13.07 -3.28 13.16
CA GLN A 136 14.17 -4.11 13.55
C GLN A 136 13.63 -5.45 14.04
N THR A 137 14.19 -6.56 13.55
CA THR A 137 13.94 -7.84 14.19
C THR A 137 14.57 -7.80 15.58
N ALA A 138 13.76 -7.97 16.63
CA ALA A 138 14.24 -8.00 18.02
C ALA A 138 15.38 -9.01 18.21
N GLU A 139 15.42 -10.03 17.36
CA GLU A 139 16.35 -11.16 17.38
C GLU A 139 17.80 -10.80 17.04
N LEU A 140 18.05 -9.79 16.19
CA LEU A 140 19.40 -9.45 15.77
C LEU A 140 20.08 -8.48 16.75
N GLY A 141 19.31 -7.66 17.48
CA GLY A 141 19.87 -6.65 18.38
C GLY A 141 20.59 -5.48 17.69
N TYR A 142 20.59 -5.40 16.36
CA TYR A 142 21.19 -4.30 15.56
C TYR A 142 20.16 -3.54 14.72
N MET A 143 20.30 -2.22 14.62
CA MET A 143 19.35 -1.31 13.96
C MET A 143 19.11 -1.61 12.48
N THR A 144 20.11 -2.14 11.77
CA THR A 144 19.99 -2.53 10.36
C THR A 144 20.59 -3.91 10.12
N VAL A 145 20.14 -4.57 9.05
CA VAL A 145 20.74 -5.84 8.59
C VAL A 145 22.21 -5.66 8.24
N ASP A 146 22.60 -4.49 7.71
CA ASP A 146 24.00 -4.20 7.37
C ASP A 146 24.86 -4.03 8.61
N MET A 147 24.35 -3.38 9.67
CA MET A 147 25.03 -3.34 10.97
C MET A 147 25.15 -4.73 11.59
N ALA A 148 24.10 -5.56 11.49
CA ALA A 148 24.14 -6.95 11.95
C ALA A 148 25.22 -7.75 11.21
N LYS A 149 25.30 -7.60 9.88
CA LYS A 149 26.35 -8.22 9.05
C LYS A 149 27.74 -7.71 9.41
N ALA A 150 27.90 -6.41 9.62
CA ALA A 150 29.16 -5.80 10.04
C ALA A 150 29.61 -6.33 11.41
N ALA A 151 28.66 -6.68 12.29
CA ALA A 151 28.90 -7.32 13.58
C ALA A 151 29.07 -8.86 13.51
N GLY A 152 29.11 -9.44 12.29
CA GLY A 152 29.35 -10.87 12.09
C GLY A 152 28.10 -11.75 12.15
N LEU A 153 26.89 -11.18 12.25
CA LEU A 153 25.65 -11.95 12.12
C LEU A 153 25.34 -12.23 10.64
N SER A 154 24.59 -13.30 10.36
CA SER A 154 24.29 -13.68 8.97
C SER A 154 23.44 -12.64 8.23
N GLY A 155 22.69 -11.81 8.97
CA GLY A 155 21.66 -10.91 8.43
C GLY A 155 20.50 -11.64 7.76
N LYS A 156 20.42 -12.97 7.89
CA LYS A 156 19.35 -13.84 7.39
C LYS A 156 18.50 -14.31 8.55
N CYS A 157 17.21 -14.48 8.30
CA CYS A 157 16.29 -15.14 9.20
C CYS A 157 16.37 -16.66 8.99
N ASP A 158 16.72 -17.42 10.03
CA ASP A 158 16.67 -18.89 10.01
C ASP A 158 15.24 -19.36 10.29
N LYS A 159 14.44 -19.42 9.21
CA LYS A 159 13.02 -19.78 9.31
C LYS A 159 12.83 -21.16 9.97
N ASP A 160 13.72 -22.10 9.69
CA ASP A 160 13.54 -23.50 10.09
C ASP A 160 13.80 -23.62 11.60
N GLN A 161 14.80 -22.91 12.10
CA GLN A 161 15.05 -22.77 13.54
C GLN A 161 13.88 -22.09 14.27
N LEU A 162 13.30 -21.02 13.71
CA LEU A 162 12.19 -20.30 14.33
C LEU A 162 10.87 -21.09 14.32
N ILE A 163 10.65 -21.91 13.29
CA ILE A 163 9.54 -22.87 13.29
C ILE A 163 9.77 -23.94 14.36
N ALA A 164 10.99 -24.48 14.44
CA ALA A 164 11.35 -25.49 15.44
C ALA A 164 11.30 -24.98 16.88
N SER A 165 11.49 -23.68 17.13
CA SER A 165 11.41 -23.07 18.47
C SER A 165 9.98 -22.92 18.98
N GLY A 166 8.97 -23.19 18.14
CA GLY A 166 7.55 -23.08 18.50
C GLY A 166 7.04 -21.64 18.65
N ILE A 167 7.82 -20.64 18.21
CA ILE A 167 7.42 -19.23 18.23
C ILE A 167 6.25 -18.96 17.26
N PHE A 168 6.22 -19.65 16.12
CA PHE A 168 5.15 -19.55 15.14
C PHE A 168 4.14 -20.68 15.31
N SER A 169 2.84 -20.37 15.29
CA SER A 169 1.79 -21.38 15.32
C SER A 169 1.82 -22.20 14.02
N THR A 170 2.02 -23.51 14.13
CA THR A 170 1.77 -24.44 13.04
C THR A 170 0.26 -24.58 12.84
N ILE A 171 -0.24 -24.12 11.69
CA ILE A 171 -1.62 -24.35 11.24
C ILE A 171 -1.72 -25.77 10.67
#